data_AF-A0A520S4K0-F1
#
_entry.id   AF-A0A520S4K0-F1
#
_cell.length_a   1.000
_cell.length_b   1.000
_cell.length_c   1.000
_cell.angle_alpha   90.00
_cell.angle_beta   90.00
_cell.angle_gamma   90.00
#
_symmetry.space_group_name_H-M   'P 1'
#
loop_
_entity.id
_entity.type
_entity.pdbx_description
1 polymer ?
#
loop_
_entity_poly.entity_id
_entity_poly.type
_entity_poly.pdbx_seq_one_letter_code
_entity_poly.pdbx_strand_id
1 'polypeptide(L)' 'MFQLINEGSFSGEFYNTPFTGGRYNDVFGELYFAFITADASTEYYHSGKLVDGRLEGLTHAPNRDLLQFWTATRSP' A
#
# COMPACT_ATOMS: atom_id res chain seq x y z
N MET A 1 2.35 5.23 10.15
CA MET A 1 1.17 6.13 10.06
C MET A 1 1.04 6.61 8.62
N PHE A 2 -0.16 6.66 8.04
CA PHE A 2 -0.37 7.18 6.67
C PHE A 2 -0.75 8.66 6.70
N GLN A 3 -0.19 9.46 5.80
CA GLN A 3 -0.44 10.90 5.70
C GLN A 3 -0.59 11.32 4.24
N LEU A 4 -1.59 12.15 3.94
CA LEU A 4 -1.71 12.78 2.61
C LEU A 4 -0.61 13.83 2.45
N ILE A 5 0.09 13.81 1.31
CA ILE A 5 1.09 14.82 0.97
C ILE A 5 0.45 15.89 0.08
N ASN A 6 -0.27 15.44 -0.95
CA ASN A 6 -1.01 16.25 -1.91
C ASN A 6 -2.07 15.37 -2.59
N GLU A 7 -2.84 15.96 -3.49
CA GLU A 7 -3.87 15.23 -4.23
C GLU A 7 -3.25 14.05 -5.00
N GLY A 8 -3.78 12.85 -4.74
CA GLY A 8 -3.32 11.60 -5.35
C GLY A 8 -1.98 11.07 -4.83
N SER A 9 -1.37 11.65 -3.79
CA SER A 9 -0.15 11.10 -3.18
C SER A 9 -0.17 11.10 -1.65
N PHE A 10 0.45 10.09 -1.07
CA PHE A 10 0.50 9.89 0.37
C PHE A 10 1.84 9.28 0.80
N SER A 11 2.18 9.42 2.06
CA SER A 11 3.37 8.86 2.70
C SER A 11 2.99 8.06 3.94
N GLY A 12 3.94 7.27 4.44
CA GLY A 12 3.76 6.52 5.65
C GLY A 12 4.67 5.30 5.73
N GLU A 13 4.21 4.32 6.49
CA GLU A 13 4.95 3.10 6.78
C GLU A 13 4.04 1.89 6.66
N PHE A 14 4.60 0.77 6.23
CA PHE A 14 3.95 -0.53 6.15
C PHE A 14 4.85 -1.57 6.83
N TYR A 15 4.33 -2.31 7.81
CA TYR A 15 5.11 -3.19 8.70
C TYR A 15 6.40 -2.52 9.23
N ASN A 16 6.27 -1.31 9.80
CA ASN A 16 7.38 -0.51 10.34
C ASN A 16 8.47 -0.15 9.31
N THR A 17 8.15 -0.22 8.02
CA THR A 17 9.06 0.16 6.93
C THR A 17 8.49 1.38 6.21
N PRO A 18 9.21 2.51 6.13
CA PRO A 18 8.76 3.65 5.35
C PRO A 18 8.64 3.24 3.88
N PHE A 19 7.55 3.66 3.24
CA PHE A 19 7.36 3.41 1.82
C PHE A 19 7.62 4.66 0.99
N THR A 20 7.88 4.45 -0.30
CA THR A 20 8.01 5.51 -1.30
C THR A 20 6.94 5.35 -2.39
N GLY A 21 6.81 6.37 -3.24
CA GLY A 21 5.94 6.32 -4.42
C GLY A 21 4.45 6.17 -4.11
N GLY A 22 4.01 6.54 -2.90
CA GLY A 22 2.62 6.39 -2.48
C GLY A 22 1.67 7.17 -3.38
N ARG A 23 0.80 6.45 -4.07
CA ARG A 23 -0.24 6.98 -4.97
C ARG A 23 -1.61 6.45 -4.59
N TYR A 24 -2.61 7.31 -4.62
CA TYR A 24 -4.01 6.89 -4.48
C TYR A 24 -4.87 7.51 -5.58
N ASN A 25 -5.98 6.85 -5.89
CA ASN A 25 -7.01 7.36 -6.79
C ASN A 25 -8.39 6.90 -6.32
N ASP A 26 -9.42 7.72 -6.52
CA ASP A 26 -10.81 7.46 -6.13
C ASP A 26 -11.81 7.65 -7.28
N VAL A 27 -11.31 7.92 -8.49
CA VAL A 27 -12.10 8.24 -9.69
C VAL A 27 -13.04 7.09 -10.12
N PHE A 28 -12.73 5.86 -9.73
CA PHE A 28 -13.50 4.67 -10.11
C PHE A 28 -14.54 4.26 -9.05
N GLY A 29 -14.91 5.17 -8.14
CA GLY A 29 -15.94 4.95 -7.12
C GLY A 29 -15.44 4.22 -5.86
N GLU A 30 -14.20 3.75 -5.86
CA GLU A 30 -13.50 3.17 -4.71
C GLU A 30 -12.11 3.80 -4.60
N LEU A 31 -11.56 3.87 -3.39
CA LEU A 31 -10.19 4.33 -3.19
C LEU A 31 -9.22 3.18 -3.49
N TYR A 32 -8.38 3.34 -4.51
CA TYR A 32 -7.25 2.47 -4.82
C TYR A 32 -5.95 3.12 -4.37
N PHE A 33 -4.97 2.30 -4.02
CA PHE A 33 -3.64 2.77 -3.64
C PHE A 33 -2.53 1.86 -4.15
N ALA A 34 -1.33 2.43 -4.26
CA ALA A 34 -0.09 1.69 -4.48
C ALA A 34 1.08 2.39 -3.77
N PHE A 35 2.07 1.62 -3.33
CA PHE A 35 3.32 2.11 -2.74
C PHE A 35 4.41 1.03 -2.78
N ILE A 36 5.66 1.43 -2.51
CA ILE A 36 6.82 0.53 -2.53
C ILE A 36 7.50 0.56 -1.16
N THR A 37 7.68 -0.59 -0.53
CA THR A 37 8.66 -0.75 0.56
C THR A 37 9.89 -1.46 0.03
N ALA A 38 11.02 -1.29 0.70
CA ALA A 38 12.23 -2.03 0.37
C ALA A 38 12.97 -2.44 1.65
N ASP A 39 13.61 -3.61 1.60
CA ASP A 39 14.69 -3.98 2.50
C ASP A 39 16.03 -3.91 1.75
N ALA A 40 17.14 -4.32 2.39
CA ALA A 40 18.47 -4.28 1.79
C ALA A 40 18.60 -5.08 0.47
N SER A 41 17.69 -5.99 0.18
CA SER A 41 17.78 -6.99 -0.87
C SER A 41 16.59 -7.04 -1.81
N THR A 42 15.44 -6.46 -1.44
CA THR A 42 14.18 -6.71 -2.13
C THR A 42 13.27 -5.49 -2.06
N GLU A 43 12.75 -5.09 -3.22
CA GLU A 43 11.60 -4.20 -3.33
C GLU A 43 10.31 -5.00 -3.27
N TYR A 44 9.32 -4.44 -2.57
CA TYR A 44 7.99 -5.00 -2.43
C TYR A 44 7.00 -3.99 -2.97
N TYR A 45 6.27 -4.41 -4.00
CA TYR A 45 5.24 -3.61 -4.66
C TYR A 45 3.90 -3.92 -4.02
N HIS A 46 3.30 -2.90 -3.40
CA HIS A 46 2.00 -3.03 -2.73
C HIS A 46 0.96 -2.29 -3.54
N SER A 47 -0.20 -2.91 -3.72
CA SER A 47 -1.38 -2.26 -4.29
C SER A 47 -2.65 -2.81 -3.67
N GLY A 48 -3.72 -2.03 -3.69
CA GLY A 48 -4.97 -2.45 -3.11
C GLY A 48 -6.07 -1.42 -3.23
N LYS A 49 -7.16 -1.68 -2.51
CA LYS A 49 -8.33 -0.80 -2.44
C LYS A 49 -8.95 -0.78 -1.04
N LEU A 50 -9.69 0.29 -0.76
CA LEU A 50 -10.61 0.36 0.37
C LEU A 50 -11.94 -0.26 -0.03
N VAL A 51 -12.43 -1.22 0.75
CA VAL A 51 -13.74 -1.88 0.58
C VAL A 51 -14.41 -1.92 1.93
N ASP A 52 -15.58 -1.31 2.07
CA ASP A 52 -16.40 -1.34 3.30
C ASP A 52 -15.60 -0.99 4.58
N GLY A 53 -14.70 0.00 4.49
CA GLY A 53 -13.87 0.44 5.62
C GLY A 53 -12.66 -0.46 5.95
N ARG A 54 -12.39 -1.49 5.14
CA ARG A 54 -11.22 -2.38 5.22
C ARG A 54 -10.34 -2.20 3.98
N LEU A 55 -9.02 -2.19 4.16
CA LEU A 55 -8.09 -2.29 3.04
C LEU A 55 -7.94 -3.75 2.63
N GLU A 56 -8.05 -4.01 1.33
CA GLU A 56 -7.69 -5.27 0.70
C GLU A 56 -6.54 -4.99 -0.26
N GLY A 57 -5.44 -5.71 -0.09
CA GLY A 57 -4.22 -5.44 -0.84
C GLY A 57 -3.44 -6.69 -1.17
N LEU A 58 -2.43 -6.49 -2.02
CA LEU A 58 -1.53 -7.51 -2.48
C LEU A 58 -0.10 -6.97 -2.51
N THR A 59 0.82 -7.81 -2.08
CA THR A 59 2.26 -7.60 -2.17
C THR A 59 2.81 -8.50 -3.27
N HIS A 60 3.57 -7.90 -4.19
CA HIS A 60 4.35 -8.62 -5.18
C HIS A 60 5.84 -8.30 -5.01
N ALA A 61 6.67 -9.34 -4.88
CA ALA A 61 8.13 -9.19 -4.89
C ALA A 61 8.75 -10.30 -5.75
N PRO A 62 9.02 -10.04 -7.04
CA PRO A 62 9.56 -11.04 -7.98
C PRO A 62 10.87 -11.67 -7.48
N ASN A 63 11.76 -10.87 -6.90
CA ASN A 63 13.07 -11.32 -6.41
C ASN A 63 12.98 -12.28 -5.22
N ARG A 64 11.78 -12.45 -4.64
CA ARG A 64 11.50 -13.39 -3.54
C ARG A 64 10.43 -14.42 -3.87
N ASP A 65 10.02 -14.52 -5.14
CA ASP A 65 8.92 -15.39 -5.57
C ASP A 65 7.67 -15.20 -4.70
N LEU A 66 7.37 -13.93 -4.36
CA LEU A 66 6.31 -13.58 -3.43
C LEU A 66 5.13 -12.95 -4.18
N LEU A 67 3.95 -13.54 -3.93
CA LEU A 67 2.66 -12.97 -4.27
C LEU A 67 1.71 -13.21 -3.08
N GLN A 68 1.46 -12.17 -2.28
CA GLN A 68 0.75 -12.31 -1.02
C GLN A 68 -0.43 -11.35 -0.93
N PHE A 69 -1.63 -11.90 -0.71
CA PHE A 69 -2.81 -11.12 -0.34
C PHE A 69 -2.79 -10.75 1.14
N TRP A 70 -3.30 -9.56 1.47
CA TRP A 70 -3.46 -9.09 2.85
C TRP A 70 -4.71 -8.23 3.00
N THR A 71 -5.19 -8.12 4.24
CA THR A 71 -6.25 -7.19 4.62
C THR A 71 -5.84 -6.40 5.84
N ALA A 72 -6.26 -5.14 5.94
CA ALA A 72 -6.02 -4.31 7.11
C ALA A 72 -7.28 -3.53 7.50
N THR A 73 -7.57 -3.47 8.79
CA THR A 73 -8.60 -2.60 9.37
C THR A 73 -7.93 -1.53 10.21
N ARG A 74 -8.57 -0.37 10.33
CA ARG A 74 -8.11 0.65 11.27
C ARG A 74 -8.26 0.12 12.69
N SER A 75 -7.18 0.15 13.47
CA SER A 75 -7.27 -0.12 14.92
C SER A 75 -8.20 0.91 15.59
N PRO A 76 -8.98 0.52 16.60
CA PRO A 76 -9.83 1.43 17.38
C PRO A 76 -9.07 2.63 17.94
#